data_AF-A0A1V5WZ38-F1
#
_entry.id   AF-A0A1V5WZ38-F1
#
_cell.length_a   1.000
_cell.length_b   1.000
_cell.length_c   1.000
_cell.angle_alpha   90.00
_cell.angle_beta   90.00
_cell.angle_gamma   90.00
#
_symmetry.space_group_name_H-M   'P 1'
#
loop_
_entity.id
_entity.type
_entity.pdbx_description
1 polymer ?
#
loop_
_entity_poly.entity_id
_entity_poly.type
_entity_poly.pdbx_seq_one_letter_code
_entity_poly.pdbx_strand_id
1 'polypeptide(L)'
;MLDYADLVIFQKSYDLTLRMYPVISRFPKNQRYVLGQRIENILVSMILDTVEINKERGRDRSIKMKVLSDDLDDLKVLVRLATVNYEIKNLIFW
;
A
#
# COMPACT_ATOMS: atom_id res chain seq x y z
N MET A 1 -22.70 4.48 -9.03
CA MET A 1 -21.33 4.16 -8.56
C MET A 1 -21.17 4.95 -7.28
N LEU A 2 -20.62 4.39 -6.21
CA LEU A 2 -20.27 5.21 -5.03
C LEU A 2 -19.14 6.16 -5.44
N ASP A 3 -19.00 7.30 -4.75
CA ASP A 3 -17.77 8.06 -4.89
C ASP A 3 -16.61 7.18 -4.40
N TYR A 4 -15.43 7.33 -5.00
CA TYR A 4 -14.26 6.56 -4.57
C TYR A 4 -13.87 6.91 -3.14
N ALA A 5 -14.15 8.14 -2.69
CA ALA A 5 -13.95 8.61 -1.32
C ALA A 5 -14.83 7.86 -0.28
N ASP A 6 -15.98 7.34 -0.68
CA ASP A 6 -16.88 6.54 0.19
C ASP A 6 -16.42 5.08 0.32
N LEU A 7 -15.45 4.62 -0.49
CA LEU A 7 -14.97 3.25 -0.45
C LEU A 7 -14.09 3.03 0.79
N VAL A 8 -14.51 2.12 1.67
CA VAL A 8 -13.75 1.70 2.87
C VAL A 8 -12.31 1.27 2.52
N ILE A 9 -12.11 0.63 1.37
CA ILE A 9 -10.77 0.23 0.90
C ILE A 9 -9.92 1.43 0.46
N PHE A 10 -10.50 2.47 -0.16
CA PHE A 10 -9.80 3.71 -0.49
C PHE A 10 -9.33 4.42 0.79
N GLN A 11 -10.25 4.60 1.75
CA GLN A 11 -9.94 5.22 3.04
C GLN A 11 -8.83 4.47 3.79
N LYS A 12 -8.92 3.13 3.88
CA LYS A 12 -7.90 2.31 4.54
C LYS A 12 -6.53 2.37 3.84
N SER A 13 -6.48 2.33 2.51
CA SER A 13 -5.22 2.46 1.75
C SER A 13 -4.61 3.86 1.90
N TYR A 14 -5.44 4.90 1.89
CA TYR A 14 -5.02 6.28 2.12
C TYR A 14 -4.43 6.49 3.53
N ASP A 15 -5.15 6.05 4.57
CA ASP A 15 -4.68 6.13 5.95
C ASP A 15 -3.41 5.30 6.21
N LEU A 16 -3.26 4.16 5.53
CA LEU A 16 -2.05 3.34 5.61
C LEU A 16 -0.86 4.09 4.99
N THR A 17 -1.07 4.69 3.81
CA THR A 17 -0.04 5.47 3.10
C THR A 17 0.45 6.65 3.94
N LEU A 18 -0.47 7.43 4.51
CA LEU A 18 -0.12 8.53 5.42
C LEU A 18 0.64 8.07 6.68
N ARG A 19 0.29 6.89 7.23
CA ARG A 19 1.02 6.29 8.36
C ARG A 19 2.41 5.77 7.99
N MET A 20 2.61 5.34 6.75
CA MET A 20 3.87 4.75 6.28
C MET A 20 4.92 5.79 5.88
N TYR A 21 4.55 6.94 5.31
CA TYR A 21 5.51 8.00 4.97
C TYR A 21 6.46 8.41 6.13
N PRO A 22 6.00 8.70 7.37
CA PRO A 22 6.88 9.06 8.49
C PRO A 22 7.70 7.89 9.05
N VAL A 23 7.42 6.65 8.61
CA VAL A 23 8.24 5.45 8.89
C VAL A 23 9.35 5.34 7.85
N ILE A 24 8.99 5.42 6.58
CA ILE A 24 9.92 5.30 5.43
C ILE A 24 10.93 6.47 5.44
N SER A 25 10.51 7.67 5.86
CA SER A 25 11.39 8.83 6.04
C SER A 25 12.44 8.66 7.15
N ARG A 26 12.37 7.59 7.96
CA ARG A 26 13.40 7.21 8.95
C ARG A 26 14.39 6.18 8.41
N PHE A 27 14.13 5.56 7.26
CA PHE A 27 15.04 4.57 6.69
C PHE A 27 16.41 5.21 6.36
N PRO A 28 17.53 4.49 6.54
CA PRO A 28 18.84 4.92 6.07
C PRO A 28 18.80 5.34 4.59
N LYS A 29 19.60 6.34 4.20
CA LYS A 29 19.50 6.98 2.87
C LYS A 29 19.52 5.99 1.70
N ASN A 30 20.47 5.04 1.73
CA ASN A 30 20.57 3.97 0.72
C ASN A 30 19.33 3.06 0.65
N GLN A 31 18.72 2.77 1.80
CA GLN A 31 17.59 1.84 1.90
C GLN A 31 16.24 2.52 1.65
N ARG A 32 16.15 3.83 1.89
CA ARG A 32 14.99 4.65 1.51
C ARG A 32 14.78 4.65 -0.01
N TYR A 33 15.83 4.84 -0.80
CA TYR A 33 15.73 4.84 -2.27
C TYR A 33 15.55 3.45 -2.89
N VAL A 34 15.71 2.37 -2.13
CA VAL A 34 15.55 0.99 -2.63
C VAL A 34 14.28 0.35 -2.08
N LEU A 35 14.19 0.14 -0.76
CA LEU A 35 13.05 -0.50 -0.12
C LEU A 35 11.92 0.50 0.17
N GLY A 36 12.28 1.71 0.64
CA GLY A 36 11.31 2.77 0.90
C GLY A 36 10.50 3.15 -0.34
N GLN A 37 11.18 3.47 -1.43
CA GLN A 37 10.56 3.81 -2.72
C GLN A 37 9.65 2.69 -3.25
N ARG A 38 10.01 1.42 -3.09
CA ARG A 38 9.15 0.29 -3.50
C ARG A 38 7.87 0.23 -2.69
N ILE A 39 7.95 0.44 -1.37
CA ILE A 39 6.79 0.49 -0.48
C ILE A 39 5.90 1.70 -0.83
N GLU A 40 6.49 2.89 -1.02
CA GLU A 40 5.74 4.10 -1.42
C GLU A 40 5.04 3.93 -2.77
N ASN A 41 5.70 3.32 -3.75
CA ASN A 41 5.10 3.07 -5.06
C ASN A 41 3.86 2.16 -4.96
N ILE A 42 3.94 1.03 -4.25
CA ILE A 42 2.78 0.14 -4.08
C ILE A 42 1.66 0.85 -3.34
N LEU A 43 1.96 1.55 -2.24
CA LEU A 43 0.98 2.31 -1.47
C LEU A 43 0.21 3.34 -2.32
N VAL A 44 0.90 4.06 -3.20
CA VAL A 44 0.28 5.02 -4.12
C VAL A 44 -0.53 4.31 -5.22
N SER A 45 0.00 3.24 -5.83
CA SER A 45 -0.73 2.45 -6.82
C SER A 45 -2.05 1.92 -6.25
N MET A 46 -2.03 1.28 -5.08
CA MET A 46 -3.23 0.74 -4.44
C MET A 46 -4.37 1.76 -4.25
N ILE A 47 -4.04 3.04 -4.01
CA ILE A 47 -5.01 4.13 -3.93
C ILE A 47 -5.60 4.42 -5.32
N LEU A 48 -4.75 4.58 -6.35
CA LEU A 48 -5.17 4.87 -7.73
C LEU A 48 -5.96 3.70 -8.35
N ASP A 49 -5.49 2.48 -8.14
CA ASP A 49 -6.13 1.25 -8.60
C ASP A 49 -7.50 1.05 -7.95
N THR A 50 -7.68 1.45 -6.69
CA THR A 50 -9.00 1.47 -6.04
C THR A 50 -9.98 2.40 -6.77
N VAL A 51 -9.53 3.59 -7.18
CA VAL A 51 -10.35 4.53 -7.98
C VAL A 51 -10.66 3.93 -9.35
N GLU A 52 -9.70 3.23 -9.96
CA GLU A 52 -9.88 2.51 -11.22
C GLU A 52 -10.86 1.34 -11.14
N ILE A 53 -10.73 0.48 -10.14
CA ILE A 53 -11.62 -0.66 -9.89
C ILE A 53 -13.06 -0.20 -9.60
N ASN A 54 -13.25 1.01 -9.08
CA ASN A 54 -14.58 1.62 -8.94
C ASN A 54 -15.23 1.91 -10.31
N LYS A 55 -14.44 2.31 -11.33
CA LYS A 55 -14.88 2.45 -12.73
C LYS A 55 -15.49 1.13 -13.23
N GLU A 56 -14.76 0.04 -13.04
CA GLU A 56 -14.99 -1.23 -13.72
C GLU A 56 -16.22 -2.04 -13.27
N ARG A 57 -16.66 -2.97 -14.12
CA ARG A 57 -17.77 -3.90 -13.85
C ARG A 57 -17.40 -5.33 -14.22
N GLY A 58 -18.22 -6.28 -13.75
CA GLY A 58 -18.12 -7.69 -14.14
C GLY A 58 -16.72 -8.29 -13.95
N ARG A 59 -16.24 -8.98 -14.99
CA ARG A 59 -14.97 -9.72 -15.00
C ARG A 59 -13.76 -8.80 -14.80
N ASP A 60 -13.74 -7.64 -15.44
CA ASP A 60 -12.57 -6.74 -15.43
C ASP A 60 -12.36 -6.14 -14.03
N ARG A 61 -13.46 -5.82 -13.33
CA ARG A 61 -13.43 -5.45 -11.91
C ARG A 61 -12.82 -6.55 -11.05
N SER A 62 -13.22 -7.81 -11.26
CA SER A 62 -12.69 -8.95 -10.48
C SER A 62 -11.21 -9.21 -10.76
N ILE A 63 -10.75 -9.04 -12.01
CA ILE A 63 -9.34 -9.18 -12.38
C ILE A 63 -8.51 -8.09 -11.70
N LYS A 64 -8.89 -6.81 -11.84
CA LYS A 64 -8.15 -5.70 -11.21
C LYS A 64 -8.17 -5.77 -9.67
N MET A 65 -9.28 -6.22 -9.07
CA MET A 65 -9.36 -6.47 -7.62
C MET A 65 -8.41 -7.60 -7.17
N LYS A 66 -8.16 -8.60 -8.01
CA LYS A 66 -7.15 -9.64 -7.72
C LYS A 66 -5.74 -9.05 -7.75
N VAL A 67 -5.40 -8.23 -8.73
CA VAL A 67 -4.10 -7.51 -8.77
C VAL A 67 -3.90 -6.66 -7.51
N LEU A 68 -4.90 -5.85 -7.12
CA LEU A 68 -4.85 -5.06 -5.88
C LEU A 68 -4.66 -5.92 -4.60
N SER A 69 -5.16 -7.16 -4.61
CA SER A 69 -4.94 -8.11 -3.52
C SER A 69 -3.53 -8.68 -3.50
N ASP A 70 -2.91 -8.87 -4.68
CA ASP A 70 -1.55 -9.37 -4.83
C ASP A 70 -0.54 -8.27 -4.45
N ASP A 71 -0.79 -7.02 -4.83
CA ASP A 71 -0.04 -5.83 -4.38
C ASP A 71 -0.04 -5.69 -2.84
N LEU A 72 -1.16 -6.00 -2.18
CA LEU A 72 -1.24 -6.01 -0.73
C LEU A 72 -0.38 -7.11 -0.09
N ASP A 73 -0.21 -8.26 -0.74
CA ASP A 73 0.67 -9.33 -0.27
C ASP A 73 2.14 -8.98 -0.48
N ASP A 74 2.50 -8.40 -1.63
CA ASP A 74 3.84 -7.83 -1.88
C ASP A 74 4.19 -6.72 -0.87
N LEU A 75 3.25 -5.83 -0.55
CA LEU A 75 3.42 -4.80 0.48
C LEU A 75 3.73 -5.42 1.85
N LYS A 76 3.05 -6.50 2.25
CA LYS A 76 3.34 -7.21 3.52
C LYS A 76 4.76 -7.78 3.52
N VAL A 77 5.22 -8.34 2.39
CA VAL A 77 6.59 -8.87 2.26
C VAL A 77 7.63 -7.76 2.38
N LEU A 78 7.44 -6.63 1.69
CA LEU A 78 8.36 -5.49 1.76
C LEU A 78 8.39 -4.84 3.15
N VAL A 79 7.23 -4.68 3.80
CA VAL A 79 7.14 -4.18 5.19
C VAL A 79 7.84 -5.14 6.16
N ARG A 80 7.64 -6.45 6.01
CA ARG A 80 8.34 -7.46 6.85
C ARG A 80 9.86 -7.39 6.67
N LEU A 81 10.34 -7.20 5.43
CA LEU A 81 11.76 -7.00 5.13
C LEU A 81 12.30 -5.71 5.78
N ALA A 82 11.51 -4.64 5.84
CA ALA A 82 11.91 -3.41 6.54
C ALA A 82 11.99 -3.61 8.06
N THR A 83 11.01 -4.29 8.67
CA THR A 83 10.97 -4.54 10.12
C THR A 83 12.16 -5.35 10.62
N VAL A 84 12.57 -6.38 9.86
CA VAL A 84 13.75 -7.22 10.19
C VAL A 84 15.06 -6.42 10.16
N ASN A 85 15.20 -5.48 9.23
CA ASN A 85 16.48 -4.80 8.99
C ASN A 85 16.70 -3.50 9.79
N TYR A 86 15.64 -2.85 10.29
CA TYR A 86 15.74 -1.48 10.85
C TYR A 86 15.17 -1.30 12.26
N GLU A 87 14.97 -2.39 13.02
CA GLU A 87 14.33 -2.36 14.35
C GLU A 87 13.08 -1.44 14.36
N ILE A 88 12.12 -1.70 13.47
CA ILE A 88 10.88 -0.90 13.41
C ILE A 88 9.96 -1.30 14.59
N LYS A 89 10.39 -0.94 15.80
CA LYS A 89 9.88 -1.37 17.11
C LYS A 89 8.42 -1.00 17.41
N ASN A 90 7.76 -0.24 16.52
CA ASN A 90 6.42 0.32 16.72
C ASN A 90 5.42 0.00 15.57
N LEU A 91 5.71 -0.95 14.67
CA LEU A 91 4.81 -1.29 13.55
C LEU A 91 4.16 -2.68 13.64
N ILE A 92 4.38 -3.42 14.72
CA ILE A 92 3.72 -4.71 14.96
C ILE A 92 2.45 -4.48 15.79
N PHE A 93 1.34 -4.23 15.09
CA PHE A 93 -0.03 -4.34 15.60
C PHE A 93 -0.88 -5.12 14.61
N TRP A 94 -0.64 -6.44 14.54
CA TRP A 94 -1.54 -7.49 14.06
C TRP A 94 -1.19 -8.78 14.81
#